data_AF-A0A364GL71-F1
#
_entry.id   AF-A0A364GL71-F1
#
_cell.length_a   1.000
_cell.length_b   1.000
_cell.length_c   1.000
_cell.angle_alpha   90.00
_cell.angle_beta   90.00
_cell.angle_gamma   90.00
#
_symmetry.space_group_name_H-M   'P 1'
#
loop_
_entity.id
_entity.type
_entity.pdbx_description
1 polymer ?
#
loop_
_entity_poly.entity_id
_entity_poly.type
_entity_poly.pdbx_seq_one_letter_code
_entity_poly.pdbx_strand_id
1 'polypeptide(L)'
;MTRVEPARAVDWFRVLEDVRRADFTLAEIAQYTQIPRTTLLGYRNLGAEPKHYAGVTLLKLWAQVTGNAPDDAPTVQRMPSVSESLR
;
A
#
# COMPACT_ATOMS: atom_id res chain seq x y z
N MET A 1 22.80 -17.83 -16.04
CA MET A 1 22.15 -16.52 -15.88
C MET A 1 20.93 -16.73 -14.98
N THR A 2 20.97 -16.25 -13.74
CA THR A 2 19.85 -16.44 -12.81
C THR A 2 18.70 -15.54 -13.25
N ARG A 3 17.57 -16.14 -13.65
CA ARG A 3 16.34 -15.39 -13.95
C ARG A 3 15.79 -14.88 -12.63
N VAL A 4 15.69 -13.56 -12.51
CA VAL A 4 15.08 -12.90 -11.35
C VAL A 4 13.57 -12.86 -11.61
N GLU A 5 12.80 -13.56 -10.79
CA GLU A 5 11.34 -13.53 -10.88
C GLU A 5 10.81 -12.22 -10.27
N PRO A 6 9.80 -11.59 -10.88
CA PRO A 6 9.20 -10.37 -10.33
C PRO A 6 8.52 -10.67 -9.00
N ALA A 7 8.80 -9.86 -7.98
CA ALA A 7 8.16 -9.96 -6.69
C ALA A 7 6.76 -9.33 -6.76
N ARG A 8 5.80 -9.92 -6.05
CA ARG A 8 4.47 -9.35 -5.89
C ARG A 8 4.49 -8.39 -4.70
N ALA A 9 4.17 -7.13 -4.93
CA ALA A 9 4.11 -6.09 -3.90
C ALA A 9 2.70 -5.48 -3.84
N VAL A 10 2.32 -4.96 -2.68
CA VAL A 10 1.04 -4.25 -2.52
C VAL A 10 1.06 -2.93 -3.31
N ASP A 11 -0.03 -2.65 -4.01
CA ASP A 11 -0.26 -1.39 -4.71
C ASP A 11 -0.92 -0.38 -3.76
N TRP A 12 -0.07 0.37 -3.04
CA TRP A 12 -0.52 1.36 -2.06
C TRP A 12 -1.28 2.54 -2.68
N PHE A 13 -1.06 2.85 -3.97
CA PHE A 13 -1.88 3.83 -4.68
C PHE A 13 -3.32 3.32 -4.78
N ARG A 14 -3.52 2.09 -5.25
CA ARG A 14 -4.85 1.49 -5.39
C ARG A 14 -5.54 1.31 -4.05
N VAL A 15 -4.84 0.81 -3.03
CA VAL A 15 -5.36 0.70 -1.66
C VAL A 15 -5.92 2.04 -1.18
N LEU A 16 -5.17 3.14 -1.33
CA LEU A 16 -5.64 4.46 -0.91
C LEU A 16 -6.77 5.00 -1.78
N GLU A 17 -6.74 4.76 -3.10
CA GLU A 17 -7.81 5.23 -3.99
C GLU A 17 -9.13 4.47 -3.79
N ASP A 18 -9.09 3.18 -3.48
CA ASP A 18 -10.29 2.40 -3.17
C ASP A 18 -10.97 2.92 -1.89
N VAL A 19 -10.18 3.22 -0.85
CA VAL A 19 -10.72 3.85 0.37
C VAL A 19 -11.31 5.22 0.06
N ARG A 20 -10.66 6.02 -0.81
CA ARG A 20 -11.20 7.32 -1.21
C ARG A 20 -12.47 7.24 -2.06
N ARG A 21 -12.64 6.19 -2.84
CA ARG A 21 -13.86 5.94 -3.64
C ARG A 21 -15.06 5.54 -2.79
N ALA A 22 -14.82 5.09 -1.56
CA ALA A 22 -15.86 4.87 -0.56
C ALA A 22 -16.10 6.12 0.31
N ASP A 23 -15.94 7.31 -0.28
CA ASP A 23 -16.20 8.62 0.33
C ASP A 23 -15.30 9.05 1.50
N PHE A 24 -14.13 8.41 1.69
CA PHE A 24 -13.14 8.89 2.65
C PHE A 24 -12.20 9.93 2.03
N THR A 25 -11.98 11.04 2.72
CA THR A 25 -10.92 11.99 2.40
C THR A 25 -9.56 11.53 2.94
N LEU A 26 -8.46 12.04 2.37
CA LEU A 26 -7.12 11.80 2.92
C LEU A 26 -6.94 12.34 4.34
N ALA A 27 -7.74 13.34 4.74
CA ALA A 27 -7.70 13.87 6.10
C ALA A 27 -8.35 12.89 7.08
N GLU A 28 -9.50 12.31 6.72
CA GLU A 28 -10.17 11.27 7.52
C GLU A 28 -9.31 10.02 7.61
N ILE A 29 -8.72 9.57 6.48
CA ILE A 29 -7.78 8.43 6.50
C ILE A 29 -6.64 8.71 7.49
N ALA A 30 -6.02 9.89 7.44
CA ALA A 30 -4.96 10.27 8.36
C ALA A 30 -5.42 10.22 9.84
N GLN A 31 -6.63 10.67 10.11
CA GLN A 31 -7.23 10.62 11.45
C GLN A 31 -7.49 9.19 11.91
N TYR A 32 -8.05 8.32 11.06
CA TYR A 32 -8.32 6.93 11.43
C TYR A 32 -7.04 6.11 11.62
N THR A 33 -6.04 6.31 10.77
CA THR A 33 -4.82 5.50 10.79
C THR A 33 -3.72 6.08 11.66
N GLN A 34 -3.87 7.32 12.13
CA GLN A 34 -2.83 8.10 12.80
C GLN A 34 -1.55 8.21 11.94
N ILE A 35 -1.70 8.20 10.61
CA ILE A 35 -0.60 8.38 9.65
C ILE A 35 -0.70 9.79 9.10
N PRO A 36 0.36 10.62 9.15
CA PRO A 36 0.29 11.99 8.65
C PRO A 36 -0.13 12.04 7.17
N ARG A 37 -0.98 13.00 6.80
CA ARG A 37 -1.47 13.17 5.43
C ARG A 37 -0.34 13.26 4.39
N THR A 38 0.76 13.93 4.73
CA THR A 38 1.95 14.03 3.87
C THR A 38 2.61 12.67 3.62
N THR A 39 2.57 11.78 4.61
CA THR A 39 3.09 10.41 4.50
C THR A 39 2.18 9.57 3.60
N LEU A 40 0.85 9.68 3.76
CA LEU A 40 -0.12 9.04 2.86
C LEU A 40 0.04 9.50 1.40
N LEU A 41 0.29 10.80 1.17
CA LEU A 41 0.60 11.32 -0.15
C LEU A 41 1.90 10.73 -0.73
N GLY A 42 2.91 10.47 0.11
CA GLY A 42 4.13 9.79 -0.28
C GLY A 42 3.85 8.36 -0.78
N TYR A 43 3.04 7.60 -0.05
CA TYR A 43 2.65 6.24 -0.45
C TYR A 43 1.86 6.23 -1.76
N ARG A 44 0.93 7.18 -1.91
CA ARG A 44 0.08 7.30 -3.10
C ARG A 44 0.84 7.76 -4.34
N ASN A 45 1.65 8.82 -4.22
CA ASN A 45 2.17 9.54 -5.39
C ASN A 45 3.64 9.24 -5.71
N LEU A 46 4.43 8.82 -4.71
CA LEU A 46 5.88 8.61 -4.86
C LEU A 46 6.26 7.14 -4.88
N GLY A 47 5.29 6.22 -4.79
CA GLY A 47 5.53 4.79 -4.72
C GLY A 47 6.28 4.34 -3.46
N ALA A 48 6.29 5.20 -2.42
CA ALA A 48 6.93 4.88 -1.16
C ALA A 48 6.19 3.73 -0.45
N GLU A 49 6.94 2.82 0.14
CA GLU A 49 6.37 1.68 0.83
C GLU A 49 6.21 1.99 2.33
N PRO A 50 5.02 1.80 2.91
CA PRO A 50 4.82 1.94 4.34
C PRO A 50 5.61 0.88 5.11
N LYS A 51 6.12 1.27 6.28
CA LYS A 51 6.64 0.31 7.26
C LYS A 51 5.53 -0.59 7.77
N HIS A 52 5.89 -1.76 8.31
CA HIS A 52 4.96 -2.80 8.77
C HIS A 52 3.72 -2.27 9.51
N TYR A 53 3.89 -1.44 10.54
CA TYR A 53 2.77 -0.86 11.28
C TYR A 53 1.82 -0.05 10.39
N ALA A 54 2.36 0.87 9.58
CA ALA A 54 1.56 1.69 8.68
C ALA A 54 0.86 0.86 7.59
N GLY A 55 1.57 -0.14 7.05
CA GLY A 55 1.03 -1.03 6.03
C GLY A 55 -0.14 -1.85 6.55
N VAL A 56 0.02 -2.50 7.71
CA VAL A 56 -1.03 -3.29 8.35
C VAL A 56 -2.25 -2.42 8.69
N THR A 57 -2.04 -1.21 9.21
CA THR A 57 -3.14 -0.30 9.54
C THR A 57 -3.92 0.13 8.30
N LEU A 58 -3.23 0.44 7.19
CA LEU A 58 -3.88 0.81 5.93
C LEU A 58 -4.66 -0.36 5.32
N LEU A 59 -4.10 -1.58 5.34
CA LEU A 59 -4.77 -2.78 4.83
C LEU A 59 -6.02 -3.13 5.65
N LYS A 60 -5.98 -2.95 6.97
CA LYS A 60 -7.16 -3.13 7.83
C LYS A 60 -8.27 -2.14 7.50
N LEU A 61 -7.93 -0.86 7.32
CA LEU A 61 -8.90 0.16 6.92
C LEU A 61 -9.49 -0.18 5.54
N TRP A 62 -8.66 -0.53 4.56
CA TRP A 62 -9.11 -0.91 3.22
C TRP A 62 -10.04 -2.13 3.24
N ALA A 63 -9.69 -3.17 4.00
CA ALA A 63 -10.53 -4.35 4.17
C ALA A 63 -11.90 -4.00 4.79
N GLN A 64 -11.92 -3.16 5.83
CA GLN A 64 -13.17 -2.70 6.46
C GLN A 64 -14.04 -1.90 5.49
N VAL A 65 -13.44 -1.05 4.66
CA VAL A 65 -14.14 -0.15 3.75
C VAL A 65 -14.66 -0.88 2.50
N THR A 66 -13.89 -1.86 1.99
CA THR A 66 -14.23 -2.58 0.75
C THR A 66 -14.96 -3.89 0.97
N GLY A 67 -14.93 -4.44 2.20
CA GLY A 67 -15.48 -5.77 2.52
C GLY A 67 -14.60 -6.94 2.11
N ASN A 68 -13.39 -6.70 1.57
CA ASN A 68 -12.44 -7.73 1.17
C ASN A 68 -11.53 -8.16 2.34
N ALA A 69 -10.84 -9.29 2.19
CA ALA A 69 -9.80 -9.67 3.16
C ALA A 69 -8.52 -8.86 2.91
N PRO A 70 -7.71 -8.53 3.95
CA PRO A 70 -6.46 -7.78 3.79
C PRO A 70 -5.47 -8.40 2.79
N ASP A 71 -5.47 -9.73 2.65
CA ASP A 71 -4.60 -10.46 1.73
C ASP A 71 -5.04 -10.36 0.26
N ASP A 72 -6.28 -9.91 0.00
CA ASP A 72 -6.82 -9.65 -1.33
C ASP A 72 -6.49 -8.25 -1.84
N ALA A 73 -5.64 -7.51 -1.11
CA ALA A 73 -5.27 -6.15 -1.47
C ALA A 73 -4.71 -6.08 -2.90
N PRO A 74 -4.97 -4.96 -3.61
CA PRO A 74 -4.38 -4.72 -4.93
C PRO A 74 -2.87 -4.89 -4.89
N THR A 75 -2.33 -5.58 -5.90
CA THR A 75 -0.89 -5.87 -6.00
C THR A 75 -0.35 -5.54 -7.38
N VAL A 76 0.91 -5.13 -7.43
CA VAL A 76 1.68 -4.92 -8.65
C VAL A 76 2.87 -5.88 -8.70
N GLN A 77 3.29 -6.23 -9.91
CA GLN A 77 4.59 -6.87 -10.12
C GLN A 77 5.67 -5.81 -10.02
N ARG A 78 6.63 -6.00 -9.11
CA ARG A 78 7.82 -5.17 -8.98
C ARG A 78 9.03 -6.01 -9.31
N MET A 79 9.85 -5.52 -10.24
CA MET A 79 11.19 -6.10 -10.45
C MET A 79 12.01 -5.81 -9.18
N PRO A 80 12.51 -6.84 -8.49
CA PRO A 80 13.39 -6.62 -7.36
C PRO A 80 14.66 -5.95 -7.85
N SER A 81 15.20 -5.04 -7.04
CA SER A 81 16.45 -4.37 -7.38
C SER A 81 17.58 -5.39 -7.40
N VAL A 82 18.66 -5.05 -8.12
CA VAL A 82 19.89 -5.88 -8.16
C VAL A 82 20.38 -6.18 -6.73
N SER A 83 20.28 -5.21 -5.83
CA SER A 83 20.64 -5.32 -4.41
C SER A 83 19.79 -6.35 -3.64
N GLU A 84 18.51 -6.51 -4.00
CA GLU A 84 17.60 -7.47 -3.38
C GLU A 84 17.79 -8.88 -3.95
N SER A 85 18.24 -8.97 -5.20
CA SER A 85 18.50 -10.24 -5.90
C SER A 85 19.82 -10.91 -5.49
N LEU A 86 20.69 -10.19 -4.78
CA LEU A 86 22.02 -10.63 -4.38
C LEU A 86 22.13 -10.94 -2.86
N ARG A 87 21.01 -10.88 -2.12
CA ARG A 87 20.93 -11.37 -0.73
C ARG A 87 20.51 -12.82 -0.69
#